data_AF-A0A1H9TRW5-F1
#
_entry.id   AF-A0A1H9TRW5-F1
#
_cell.length_a   1.000
_cell.length_b   1.000
_cell.length_c   1.000
_cell.angle_alpha   90.00
_cell.angle_beta   90.00
_cell.angle_gamma   90.00
#
_symmetry.space_group_name_H-M   'P 1'
#
loop_
_entity.id
_entity.type
_entity.pdbx_description
1 polymer ?
#
loop_
_entity_poly.entity_id
_entity_poly.type
_entity_poly.pdbx_seq_one_letter_code
_entity_poly.pdbx_strand_id
1 'polypeptide(L)'
;MLETSVIFQGATFLLILLVLLCFYLFIANFRMQKVTNRKEAFVTATRERLIRALFDDEDIDLQINSNYELRWTIETLLSFQNTYGDAEIRNRISWLANDKLTQPLRKQLSSPWKAKRQYALLAVVQLDMTTLDDEVAGLKPRSPFEKSLIDSAHGKELPHG
;
A
#
# COMPACT_ATOMS: atom_id res chain seq x y z
N MET A 1 -25.57 -15.67 -51.29
CA MET A 1 -25.74 -14.30 -50.77
C MET A 1 -26.00 -14.24 -49.26
N LEU A 2 -26.61 -15.25 -48.62
CA LEU A 2 -26.76 -15.27 -47.15
C LEU A 2 -25.43 -15.43 -46.39
N GLU A 3 -24.54 -16.32 -46.84
CA GLU A 3 -23.28 -16.63 -46.11
C GLU A 3 -22.34 -15.43 -45.98
N THR A 4 -22.19 -14.62 -47.04
CA THR A 4 -21.37 -13.40 -47.00
C THR A 4 -21.96 -12.33 -46.08
N SER A 5 -23.28 -12.25 -45.95
CA SER A 5 -23.94 -11.28 -45.06
C SER A 5 -23.74 -11.59 -43.57
N VAL A 6 -23.73 -12.88 -43.20
CA VAL A 6 -23.50 -13.33 -41.82
C VAL A 6 -22.03 -13.11 -41.42
N ILE A 7 -21.09 -13.40 -42.32
CA ILE A 7 -19.67 -13.13 -42.11
C ILE A 7 -19.43 -11.62 -41.92
N PHE A 8 -20.08 -10.77 -42.72
CA PHE A 8 -19.94 -9.32 -42.62
C PHE A 8 -20.52 -8.76 -41.31
N GLN A 9 -21.68 -9.27 -40.87
CA GLN A 9 -22.27 -8.92 -39.57
C GLN A 9 -21.37 -9.38 -38.41
N GLY A 10 -20.87 -10.62 -38.45
CA GLY A 10 -19.94 -11.13 -37.44
C GLY A 10 -18.67 -10.29 -37.34
N ALA A 11 -18.06 -9.94 -38.47
CA ALA A 11 -16.89 -9.07 -38.51
C ALA A 11 -17.18 -7.66 -37.96
N THR A 12 -18.37 -7.11 -38.24
CA THR A 12 -18.80 -5.80 -37.74
C THR A 12 -18.98 -5.81 -36.22
N PHE A 13 -19.61 -6.84 -35.67
CA PHE A 13 -19.76 -7.00 -34.21
C PHE A 13 -18.40 -7.14 -33.52
N LEU A 14 -17.48 -7.91 -34.10
CA LEU A 14 -16.13 -8.09 -33.57
C LEU A 14 -15.35 -6.76 -33.58
N LEU A 15 -15.49 -5.97 -34.65
CA LEU A 15 -14.94 -4.62 -34.75
C LEU A 15 -15.48 -3.69 -33.67
N ILE A 16 -16.81 -3.69 -33.43
CA ILE A 16 -17.43 -2.88 -32.38
C ILE A 16 -16.89 -3.27 -31.00
N LEU A 17 -16.82 -4.57 -30.71
CA LEU A 17 -16.28 -5.07 -29.43
C LEU A 17 -14.81 -4.68 -29.24
N LEU A 18 -14.01 -4.76 -30.30
CA LEU A 18 -12.60 -4.38 -30.27
C LEU A 18 -12.44 -2.87 -30.04
N VAL A 19 -13.26 -2.05 -30.68
CA VAL A 19 -13.31 -0.60 -30.44
C VAL A 19 -13.69 -0.30 -28.99
N LEU A 20 -14.73 -0.94 -28.45
CA LEU A 20 -15.12 -0.77 -27.05
C LEU A 20 -14.01 -1.17 -26.07
N LEU A 21 -13.31 -2.28 -26.35
CA LEU A 21 -12.16 -2.72 -25.57
C LEU A 21 -11.03 -1.69 -25.62
N CYS A 22 -10.70 -1.16 -26.80
CA CYS A 22 -9.69 -0.12 -26.96
C CYS A 22 -10.04 1.15 -26.17
N PHE A 23 -11.29 1.60 -26.23
CA PHE A 23 -11.76 2.75 -25.43
C PHE A 23 -11.65 2.48 -23.92
N TYR A 24 -12.05 1.28 -23.47
CA TYR A 24 -11.91 0.88 -22.08
C TYR A 24 -10.45 0.90 -21.62
N LEU A 25 -9.54 0.30 -22.40
CA LEU A 25 -8.10 0.29 -22.11
C LEU A 25 -7.52 1.70 -22.10
N PHE A 26 -7.94 2.56 -23.03
CA PHE A 26 -7.50 3.96 -23.07
C PHE A 26 -7.90 4.72 -21.80
N ILE A 27 -9.16 4.60 -21.37
CA ILE A 27 -9.64 5.23 -20.13
C ILE A 27 -8.90 4.67 -18.91
N ALA A 28 -8.68 3.35 -18.86
CA ALA A 28 -7.95 2.72 -17.78
C ALA A 28 -6.49 3.23 -17.71
N ASN A 29 -5.81 3.33 -18.86
CA ASN A 29 -4.46 3.85 -18.95
C ASN A 29 -4.37 5.32 -18.52
N PHE A 30 -5.30 6.16 -18.97
CA PHE A 30 -5.35 7.57 -18.58
C PHE A 30 -5.55 7.76 -17.07
N ARG A 31 -6.42 6.96 -16.46
CA ARG A 31 -6.61 6.95 -15.00
C ARG A 31 -5.33 6.52 -14.28
N MET A 32 -4.66 5.49 -14.78
CA MET A 32 -3.41 4.99 -14.22
C MET A 32 -2.32 6.07 -14.28
N GLN A 33 -2.13 6.71 -15.44
CA GLN A 33 -1.15 7.77 -15.61
C GLN A 33 -1.40 8.97 -14.68
N LYS A 34 -2.68 9.36 -14.49
CA LYS A 34 -3.03 10.42 -13.53
C LYS A 34 -2.66 10.04 -12.09
N VAL A 35 -2.87 8.78 -11.70
CA VAL A 35 -2.47 8.29 -10.37
C VAL A 35 -0.96 8.23 -10.23
N THR A 36 -0.25 7.77 -11.27
CA THR A 36 1.23 7.73 -11.30
C THR A 36 1.82 9.13 -11.16
N ASN A 37 1.35 10.11 -11.93
CA ASN A 37 1.85 11.49 -11.84
C ASN A 37 1.60 12.10 -10.45
N ARG A 38 0.44 11.79 -9.83
CA ARG A 38 0.15 12.22 -8.45
C ARG A 38 1.08 11.55 -7.43
N LYS A 39 1.34 10.25 -7.61
CA LYS A 39 2.30 9.52 -6.77
C LYS A 39 3.69 10.13 -6.89
N GLU A 40 4.15 10.37 -8.11
CA GLU A 40 5.48 10.93 -8.37
C GLU A 40 5.64 12.34 -7.78
N ALA A 41 4.62 13.19 -7.93
CA ALA A 41 4.60 14.52 -7.32
C ALA A 41 4.62 14.43 -5.79
N PHE A 42 3.81 13.54 -5.20
CA PHE A 42 3.78 13.33 -3.74
C PHE A 42 5.12 12.80 -3.21
N VAL A 43 5.67 11.76 -3.84
CA VAL A 43 6.93 11.15 -3.45
C VAL A 43 8.05 12.17 -3.58
N THR A 44 8.14 12.91 -4.69
CA THR A 44 9.18 13.95 -4.86
C THR A 44 9.09 15.01 -3.78
N ALA A 45 7.88 15.51 -3.48
CA ALA A 45 7.68 16.55 -2.46
C ALA A 45 7.87 16.07 -1.02
N THR A 46 7.75 14.76 -0.77
CA THR A 46 7.79 14.18 0.58
C THR A 46 9.13 13.48 0.86
N ARG A 47 9.82 13.02 -0.18
CA ARG A 47 11.08 12.27 -0.08
C ARG A 47 12.17 13.07 0.62
N GLU A 48 12.37 14.34 0.24
CA GLU A 48 13.38 15.17 0.89
C GLU A 48 13.09 15.38 2.38
N ARG A 49 11.83 15.64 2.73
CA ARG A 49 11.39 15.77 4.13
C ARG A 49 11.59 14.47 4.91
N LEU A 50 11.24 13.33 4.33
CA LEU A 50 11.47 12.02 4.94
C LEU A 50 12.95 11.73 5.12
N ILE A 51 13.81 12.07 4.16
CA ILE A 51 15.26 11.90 4.31
C ILE A 51 15.77 12.73 5.48
N ARG A 52 15.41 14.02 5.58
CA ARG A 52 15.82 14.83 6.73
C ARG A 52 15.29 14.28 8.05
N ALA A 53 14.05 13.79 8.09
CA ALA A 53 13.50 13.14 9.29
C ALA A 53 14.23 11.86 9.71
N LEU A 54 14.75 11.12 8.73
CA LEU A 54 15.41 9.83 8.94
C LEU A 54 16.89 9.99 9.28
N PHE A 55 17.58 10.97 8.71
CA PHE A 55 19.03 11.14 8.82
C PHE A 55 19.45 12.33 9.68
N ASP A 56 18.67 13.40 9.71
CA ASP A 56 19.00 14.66 10.40
C ASP A 56 18.16 14.86 11.69
N ASP A 57 17.36 13.86 12.08
CA ASP A 57 16.47 13.89 13.27
C ASP A 57 15.45 15.05 13.23
N GLU A 58 15.14 15.61 12.06
CA GLU A 58 14.18 16.70 11.93
C GLU A 58 12.73 16.21 12.14
N ASP A 59 11.97 16.96 12.93
CA ASP A 59 10.53 16.75 13.04
C ASP A 59 9.85 17.12 11.72
N ILE A 60 8.97 16.23 11.25
CA ILE A 60 8.17 16.46 10.05
C ILE A 60 6.69 16.56 10.36
N ASP A 61 6.05 17.59 9.84
CA ASP A 61 4.59 17.64 9.74
C ASP A 61 4.14 16.89 8.47
N LEU A 62 3.98 15.57 8.62
CA LEU A 62 3.42 14.71 7.59
C LEU A 62 1.94 14.48 7.85
N GLN A 63 1.09 15.22 7.15
CA GLN A 63 -0.36 15.02 7.18
C GLN A 63 -0.80 14.05 6.09
N ILE A 64 -1.46 12.96 6.49
CA ILE A 64 -2.00 11.95 5.59
C ILE A 64 -3.48 12.25 5.35
N ASN A 65 -3.79 12.82 4.18
CA ASN A 65 -5.12 13.31 3.85
C ASN A 65 -5.95 12.30 3.04
N SER A 66 -5.32 11.26 2.51
CA SER A 66 -6.00 10.24 1.71
C SER A 66 -5.42 8.84 1.89
N ASN A 67 -6.22 7.83 1.54
CA ASN A 67 -5.76 6.43 1.50
C ASN A 67 -4.63 6.20 0.46
N TYR A 68 -4.56 7.03 -0.59
CA TYR A 68 -3.47 6.96 -1.56
C TYR A 68 -2.15 7.45 -0.96
N GLU A 69 -2.18 8.60 -0.27
CA GLU A 69 -1.02 9.14 0.43
C GLU A 69 -0.53 8.18 1.51
N LEU A 70 -1.43 7.61 2.32
CA LEU A 70 -1.10 6.59 3.30
C LEU A 70 -0.33 5.43 2.67
N ARG A 71 -0.86 4.88 1.58
CA ARG A 71 -0.24 3.78 0.85
C ARG A 71 1.13 4.17 0.31
N TRP A 72 1.27 5.36 -0.28
CA TRP A 72 2.54 5.81 -0.84
C TRP A 72 3.58 6.12 0.24
N THR A 73 3.17 6.64 1.39
CA THR A 73 4.04 6.81 2.55
C THR A 73 4.55 5.46 3.05
N ILE A 74 3.66 4.47 3.24
CA ILE A 74 4.06 3.11 3.63
C ILE A 74 5.04 2.51 2.61
N GLU A 75 4.72 2.58 1.31
CA GLU A 75 5.61 2.10 0.25
C GLU A 75 6.99 2.78 0.28
N THR A 76 7.03 4.07 0.60
CA THR A 76 8.28 4.84 0.69
C THR A 76 9.10 4.45 1.91
N LEU A 77 8.48 4.32 3.09
CA LEU A 77 9.16 3.87 4.31
C LEU A 77 9.68 2.43 4.18
N LEU A 78 8.89 1.53 3.60
CA LEU A 78 9.33 0.16 3.30
C LEU A 78 10.49 0.15 2.30
N SER A 79 10.46 1.03 1.29
CA SER A 79 11.58 1.19 0.37
C SER A 79 12.85 1.60 1.09
N PHE A 80 12.76 2.56 2.03
CA PHE A 80 13.90 2.95 2.86
C PHE A 80 14.39 1.79 3.74
N GLN A 81 13.50 1.08 4.42
CA GLN A 81 13.86 -0.02 5.31
C GLN A 81 14.55 -1.19 4.57
N ASN A 82 14.14 -1.44 3.32
CA ASN A 82 14.76 -2.46 2.47
C ASN A 82 16.09 -1.99 1.86
N THR A 83 16.25 -0.68 1.65
CA THR A 83 17.48 -0.10 1.07
C THR A 83 18.58 0.02 2.13
N TYR A 84 18.21 0.42 3.35
CA TYR A 84 19.14 0.68 4.43
C TYR A 84 19.14 -0.47 5.45
N GLY A 85 20.29 -1.12 5.57
CA GLY A 85 20.50 -2.23 6.52
C GLY A 85 20.84 -1.78 7.94
N ASP A 86 21.08 -0.48 8.15
CA ASP A 86 21.48 0.08 9.44
C ASP A 86 20.35 -0.03 10.48
N ALA A 87 20.68 -0.52 11.67
CA ALA A 87 19.74 -0.67 12.77
C ALA A 87 19.20 0.68 13.25
N GLU A 88 20.02 1.73 13.23
CA GLU A 88 19.61 3.07 13.67
C GLU A 88 18.55 3.65 12.74
N ILE A 89 18.80 3.60 11.43
CA ILE A 89 17.85 4.06 10.41
C ILE A 89 16.55 3.25 10.47
N ARG A 90 16.64 1.92 10.68
CA ARG A 90 15.45 1.06 10.81
C ARG A 90 14.60 1.44 12.03
N ASN A 91 15.23 1.63 13.19
CA ASN A 91 14.53 2.09 14.38
C ASN A 91 13.86 3.45 14.15
N ARG A 92 14.52 4.35 13.42
CA ARG A 92 13.96 5.65 13.08
C ARG A 92 12.76 5.55 12.14
N ILE A 93 12.82 4.66 11.15
CA ILE A 93 11.68 4.35 10.27
C ILE A 93 10.50 3.83 11.09
N SER A 94 10.73 2.89 12.00
CA SER A 94 9.69 2.34 12.88
C SER A 94 9.11 3.40 13.80
N TRP A 95 9.94 4.28 14.36
CA TRP A 95 9.48 5.43 15.14
C TRP A 95 8.58 6.35 14.32
N LEU A 96 9.02 6.73 13.12
CA LEU A 96 8.25 7.61 12.24
C LEU A 96 6.93 6.96 11.78
N ALA A 97 6.95 5.65 11.56
CA ALA A 97 5.75 4.87 11.27
C ALA A 97 4.76 4.89 12.45
N ASN A 98 5.25 4.69 13.68
CA ASN A 98 4.44 4.79 14.90
C ASN A 98 3.85 6.19 15.11
N ASP A 99 4.61 7.24 14.82
CA ASP A 99 4.14 8.61 15.00
C ASP A 99 3.05 8.99 13.98
N LYS A 100 3.30 8.72 12.68
CA LYS A 100 2.44 9.22 11.59
C LYS A 100 1.38 8.23 11.12
N LEU A 101 1.61 6.92 11.24
CA LEU A 101 0.75 5.90 10.61
C LEU A 101 -0.21 5.20 11.56
N THR A 102 -0.05 5.33 12.86
CA THR A 102 -0.84 4.57 13.85
C THR A 102 -2.34 4.81 13.73
N GLN A 103 -2.77 6.08 13.72
CA GLN A 103 -4.19 6.41 13.56
C GLN A 103 -4.80 5.93 12.23
N PRO A 104 -4.20 6.21 11.05
CA PRO A 104 -4.76 5.72 9.80
C PRO A 104 -4.72 4.19 9.67
N LEU A 105 -3.69 3.51 10.17
CA LEU A 105 -3.60 2.04 10.15
C LEU A 105 -4.60 1.39 11.10
N ARG A 106 -4.84 1.94 12.30
CA ARG A 106 -5.89 1.47 13.22
C ARG A 106 -7.27 1.46 12.55
N LYS A 107 -7.59 2.51 11.78
CA LYS A 107 -8.82 2.57 10.97
C LYS A 107 -8.88 1.49 9.89
N GLN A 108 -7.75 1.09 9.33
CA GLN A 108 -7.69 0.00 8.34
C GLN A 108 -7.74 -1.39 8.98
N LEU A 109 -7.16 -1.58 10.16
CA LEU A 109 -7.23 -2.85 10.91
C LEU A 109 -8.67 -3.19 11.32
N SER A 110 -9.46 -2.17 11.66
CA SER A 110 -10.90 -2.31 11.97
C SER A 110 -11.80 -2.45 10.73
N SER A 111 -11.26 -2.37 9.51
CA SER A 111 -12.04 -2.43 8.28
C SER A 111 -12.76 -3.78 8.09
N PRO A 112 -14.03 -3.79 7.62
CA PRO A 112 -14.69 -5.02 7.21
C PRO A 112 -14.05 -5.63 5.95
N TRP A 113 -13.40 -4.81 5.13
CA TRP A 113 -12.76 -5.23 3.89
C TRP A 113 -11.44 -5.97 4.14
N LYS A 114 -11.41 -7.27 3.81
CA LYS A 114 -10.26 -8.16 3.99
C LYS A 114 -8.95 -7.59 3.43
N ALA A 115 -8.96 -7.09 2.19
CA ALA A 115 -7.75 -6.58 1.54
C ALA A 115 -7.12 -5.38 2.28
N LYS A 116 -7.95 -4.46 2.80
CA LYS A 116 -7.46 -3.30 3.57
C LYS A 116 -6.85 -3.74 4.89
N ARG A 117 -7.49 -4.69 5.56
CA ARG A 117 -7.01 -5.23 6.84
C ARG A 117 -5.70 -6.00 6.69
N GLN A 118 -5.60 -6.84 5.66
CA GLN A 118 -4.37 -7.57 5.31
C GLN A 118 -3.22 -6.61 4.99
N TYR A 119 -3.49 -5.56 4.22
CA TYR A 119 -2.49 -4.55 3.90
C TYR A 119 -1.99 -3.81 5.15
N ALA A 120 -2.90 -3.42 6.05
CA ALA A 120 -2.54 -2.79 7.30
C ALA A 120 -1.70 -3.71 8.21
N LEU A 121 -2.09 -4.99 8.33
CA LEU A 121 -1.31 -6.00 9.07
C LEU A 121 0.11 -6.16 8.49
N LEU A 122 0.23 -6.23 7.16
CA LEU A 122 1.52 -6.32 6.50
C LEU A 122 2.39 -5.09 6.80
N ALA A 123 1.81 -3.90 6.73
CA ALA A 123 2.52 -2.65 7.02
C ALA A 123 3.02 -2.60 8.47
N VAL A 124 2.16 -2.96 9.44
CA VAL A 124 2.53 -3.02 10.87
C VAL A 124 3.68 -3.99 11.12
N VAL A 125 3.59 -5.20 10.55
CA VAL A 125 4.61 -6.23 10.71
C VAL A 125 5.94 -5.80 10.08
N GLN A 126 5.92 -5.31 8.84
CA GLN A 126 7.13 -4.98 8.10
C GLN A 126 7.81 -3.72 8.65
N LEU A 127 7.05 -2.70 9.05
CA LEU A 127 7.61 -1.46 9.62
C LEU A 127 7.99 -1.59 11.11
N ASP A 128 7.90 -2.79 11.68
CA ASP A 128 8.18 -3.06 13.09
C ASP A 128 7.44 -2.09 14.04
N MET A 129 6.16 -1.83 13.75
CA MET A 129 5.34 -0.92 14.55
C MET A 129 4.83 -1.61 15.81
N THR A 130 5.14 -1.05 16.98
CA THR A 130 4.75 -1.59 18.29
C THR A 130 3.53 -0.90 18.89
N THR A 131 3.19 0.31 18.44
CA THR A 131 2.05 1.07 18.98
C THR A 131 0.67 0.49 18.63
N LEU A 132 0.64 -0.56 17.79
CA LEU A 132 -0.57 -1.26 17.37
C LEU A 132 -0.60 -2.73 17.83
N ASP A 133 0.33 -3.15 18.70
CA ASP A 133 0.47 -4.55 19.10
C ASP A 133 -0.80 -5.08 19.78
N ASP A 134 -1.39 -4.32 20.70
CA ASP A 134 -2.64 -4.69 21.39
C ASP A 134 -3.81 -4.85 20.40
N GLU A 135 -3.92 -3.96 19.43
CA GLU A 135 -4.95 -4.05 18.41
C GLU A 135 -4.73 -5.26 17.51
N VAL A 136 -3.50 -5.54 17.12
CA VAL A 136 -3.17 -6.73 16.32
C VAL A 136 -3.44 -8.02 17.10
N ALA A 137 -3.11 -8.05 18.39
CA ALA A 137 -3.36 -9.17 19.27
C ALA A 137 -4.85 -9.47 19.45
N GLY A 138 -5.68 -8.43 19.52
CA GLY A 138 -7.13 -8.56 19.60
C GLY A 138 -7.82 -9.03 18.31
N LEU A 139 -7.12 -9.11 17.18
CA LEU A 139 -7.76 -9.45 15.90
C LEU A 139 -8.02 -10.95 15.75
N LYS A 140 -9.29 -11.29 15.54
CA LYS A 140 -9.65 -12.62 15.04
C LYS A 140 -9.25 -12.75 13.55
N PRO A 141 -8.40 -13.73 13.17
CA PRO A 141 -8.00 -13.94 11.79
C PRO A 141 -9.21 -14.38 10.94
N ARG A 142 -9.34 -13.81 9.74
CA ARG A 142 -10.36 -14.17 8.74
C ARG A 142 -9.77 -14.99 7.58
N SER A 143 -8.46 -15.21 7.58
CA SER A 143 -7.79 -16.03 6.57
C SER A 143 -6.45 -16.60 7.09
N PRO A 144 -5.92 -17.67 6.46
CA PRO A 144 -4.61 -18.21 6.81
C PRO A 144 -3.49 -17.18 6.72
N PHE A 145 -3.50 -16.34 5.66
CA PHE A 145 -2.50 -15.29 5.49
C PHE A 145 -2.53 -14.25 6.62
N GLU A 146 -3.73 -13.82 7.06
CA GLU A 146 -3.84 -12.90 8.20
C GLU A 146 -3.38 -13.57 9.50
N LYS A 147 -3.68 -14.86 9.69
CA LYS A 147 -3.18 -15.60 10.84
C LYS A 147 -1.65 -15.58 10.86
N SER A 148 -1.00 -15.89 9.75
CA SER A 148 0.47 -15.83 9.66
C SER A 148 1.02 -14.44 9.97
N LEU A 149 0.39 -13.37 9.49
CA LEU A 149 0.82 -12.00 9.81
C LEU A 149 0.65 -11.66 11.30
N ILE A 150 -0.46 -12.07 11.90
CA ILE A 150 -0.71 -11.88 13.33
C ILE A 150 0.30 -12.70 14.16
N ASP A 151 0.54 -13.96 13.78
CA ASP A 151 1.52 -14.82 14.43
C ASP A 151 2.94 -14.26 14.28
N SER A 152 3.30 -13.65 13.14
CA SER A 152 4.58 -12.95 12.95
C SER A 152 4.71 -11.66 13.75
N ALA A 153 3.61 -10.96 14.04
CA ALA A 153 3.62 -9.81 14.94
C ALA A 153 3.92 -10.27 16.39
N HIS A 154 3.29 -11.36 16.82
CA HIS A 154 3.50 -11.94 18.16
C HIS A 154 4.81 -12.70 18.33
N GLY A 155 5.29 -13.35 17.28
CA GLY A 155 6.52 -14.15 17.28
C GLY A 155 7.82 -13.32 17.37
N LYS A 156 7.72 -12.01 17.58
CA LYS A 156 8.85 -11.13 17.90
C LYS A 156 9.28 -11.24 19.37
N GLU A 157 8.53 -11.95 20.21
CA GLU A 157 9.01 -12.38 21.53
C GLU A 157 9.94 -13.61 21.41
N LEU A 158 11.26 -13.32 21.36
CA LEU A 158 12.44 -14.13 21.71
C LEU A 158 12.86 -15.33 20.83
N PRO A 159 14.16 -15.34 20.44
CA PRO A 159 15.03 -16.45 20.79
C PRO A 159 16.22 -15.94 21.60
N HIS A 160 16.02 -15.78 22.91
CA HIS A 160 17.09 -16.05 23.86
C HIS A 160 16.76 -17.38 24.54
N GLY A 161 17.41 -18.42 24.03
CA GLY A 161 17.47 -19.77 24.58
C GLY A 161 18.69 -20.44 23.99
#